data_AF-A0A365N9Y4-F1
#
_entry.id   AF-A0A365N9Y4-F1
#
_cell.length_a   1.000
_cell.length_b   1.000
_cell.length_c   1.000
_cell.angle_alpha   90.00
_cell.angle_beta   90.00
_cell.angle_gamma   90.00
#
_symmetry.space_group_name_H-M   'P 1'
#
loop_
_entity.id
_entity.type
_entity.pdbx_description
1 polymer ?
#
loop_
_entity_poly.entity_id
_entity_poly.type
_entity_poly.pdbx_seq_one_letter_code
_entity_poly.pdbx_strand_id
1 'polypeptide(L)'
;MLLFSIIVNIAIFSFAAMALLTARDAIHADDLERYDEVMKTIAGNQILNFYPENQVIKLDIHEYPTEQIVRSEAFKPSRDADAYFKQEEELATEFLQQYSGEGTVN
;
A
#
# COMPACT_ATOMS: atom_id res chain seq x y z
N MET A 1 -31.26 16.06 22.57
CA MET A 1 -30.25 15.99 21.49
C MET A 1 -29.31 14.85 21.84
N LEU A 2 -29.46 13.71 21.18
CA LEU A 2 -28.59 12.54 21.35
C LEU A 2 -27.58 12.55 20.19
N LEU A 3 -26.30 12.68 20.53
CA LEU A 3 -25.18 12.61 19.60
C LEU A 3 -25.06 11.16 19.11
N PHE A 4 -25.34 10.91 17.83
CA PHE A 4 -25.13 9.62 17.21
C PHE A 4 -23.63 9.45 16.90
N SER A 5 -22.96 8.60 17.67
CA SER A 5 -21.61 8.12 17.34
C SER A 5 -21.71 7.11 16.18
N ILE A 6 -21.22 7.49 15.01
CA ILE A 6 -21.10 6.55 13.88
C ILE A 6 -19.81 5.74 14.09
N ILE A 7 -19.96 4.50 14.53
CA ILE A 7 -18.88 3.51 14.49
C ILE A 7 -18.83 2.97 13.05
N VAL A 8 -17.82 3.37 12.28
CA VAL A 8 -17.64 2.89 10.90
C VAL A 8 -16.91 1.54 10.95
N ASN A 9 -17.65 0.45 10.75
CA ASN A 9 -17.09 -0.86 10.42
C ASN A 9 -17.03 -0.95 8.89
N ILE A 10 -15.86 -0.70 8.30
CA ILE A 10 -15.67 -0.86 6.85
C ILE A 10 -15.37 -2.33 6.56
N ALA A 11 -16.41 -3.10 6.23
CA ALA A 11 -16.26 -4.36 5.52
C ALA A 11 -16.52 -4.07 4.03
N ILE A 12 -15.48 -3.72 3.26
CA ILE A 12 -15.58 -3.60 1.80
C ILE A 12 -15.50 -5.02 1.21
N PHE A 13 -16.65 -5.58 0.86
CA PHE A 13 -16.78 -6.74 -0.02
C PHE A 13 -17.50 -6.31 -1.29
N SER A 14 -16.75 -5.93 -2.32
CA SER A 14 -17.04 -6.20 -3.74
C SER A 14 -16.16 -5.34 -4.64
N PHE A 15 -15.06 -5.91 -5.11
CA PHE A 15 -14.57 -5.63 -6.45
C PHE A 15 -14.31 -6.97 -7.11
N ALA A 16 -14.59 -7.06 -8.41
CA ALA A 16 -14.39 -8.26 -9.21
C ALA A 16 -13.05 -8.89 -8.87
N ALA A 17 -13.03 -10.20 -8.61
CA ALA A 17 -11.83 -10.95 -8.26
C ALA A 17 -10.86 -11.04 -9.44
N MET A 18 -10.28 -9.91 -9.87
CA MET A 18 -8.93 -9.94 -10.41
C MET A 18 -8.05 -10.36 -9.23
N ALA A 19 -7.21 -11.37 -9.42
CA ALA A 19 -6.26 -11.74 -8.40
C ALA A 19 -5.38 -10.52 -8.12
N LEU A 20 -5.62 -9.85 -7.00
CA LEU A 20 -4.93 -8.63 -6.64
C LEU A 20 -3.45 -8.97 -6.41
N LEU A 21 -2.57 -8.40 -7.23
CA LEU A 21 -1.14 -8.51 -7.00
C LEU A 21 -0.82 -7.85 -5.67
N THR A 22 0.02 -8.52 -4.88
CA THR A 22 0.51 -8.02 -3.60
C THR A 22 1.92 -7.46 -3.77
N ALA A 23 2.39 -6.66 -2.80
CA ALA A 23 3.77 -6.15 -2.80
C ALA A 23 4.82 -7.27 -2.93
N ARG A 24 4.51 -8.46 -2.40
CA ARG A 24 5.34 -9.66 -2.49
C ARG A 24 5.47 -10.15 -3.94
N ASP A 25 4.41 -10.04 -4.75
CA ASP A 25 4.42 -10.46 -6.16
C ASP A 25 5.30 -9.54 -7.01
N ALA A 26 5.52 -8.29 -6.59
CA ALA A 26 6.44 -7.37 -7.25
C ALA A 26 7.92 -7.69 -6.98
N ILE A 27 8.24 -8.52 -5.98
CA ILE A 27 9.63 -8.78 -5.54
C ILE A 27 10.15 -10.10 -6.14
N HIS A 28 11.38 -10.09 -6.63
CA HIS A 28 12.04 -11.28 -7.17
C HIS A 28 12.18 -12.39 -6.11
N ALA A 29 12.06 -13.66 -6.53
CA ALA A 29 12.08 -14.83 -5.64
C ALA A 29 13.26 -14.86 -4.67
N ASP A 30 14.47 -14.55 -5.17
CA ASP A 30 15.72 -14.46 -4.37
C ASP A 30 15.63 -13.54 -3.14
N ASP A 31 14.76 -12.53 -3.18
CA ASP A 31 14.65 -11.49 -2.16
C ASP A 31 13.44 -11.69 -1.22
N LEU A 32 12.59 -12.69 -1.49
CA LEU A 32 11.34 -12.90 -0.74
C LEU A 32 11.57 -13.25 0.72
N GLU A 33 12.59 -14.08 1.03
CA GLU A 33 12.92 -14.40 2.42
C GLU A 33 13.32 -13.13 3.19
N ARG A 34 14.15 -12.28 2.58
CA ARG A 34 14.56 -11.01 3.19
C ARG A 34 13.38 -10.05 3.36
N TYR A 35 12.50 -9.96 2.37
CA TYR A 35 11.26 -9.19 2.47
C TYR A 35 10.39 -9.69 3.64
N ASP A 36 10.15 -11.00 3.72
CA ASP A 36 9.33 -11.62 4.76
C ASP A 36 9.95 -11.35 6.17
N GLU A 37 11.28 -11.37 6.30
CA GLU A 37 11.97 -10.98 7.55
C GLU A 37 11.82 -9.49 7.88
N VAL A 38 11.90 -8.59 6.89
CA VAL A 38 11.64 -7.16 7.10
C VAL A 38 10.21 -6.96 7.62
N MET A 39 9.23 -7.61 7.00
CA MET A 39 7.82 -7.48 7.36
C MET A 39 7.52 -7.94 8.80
N LYS A 40 8.26 -8.93 9.32
CA LYS A 40 8.15 -9.37 10.73
C LYS A 40 8.61 -8.31 11.75
N THR A 41 9.43 -7.34 11.32
CA THR A 41 9.97 -6.29 12.20
C THR A 41 9.08 -5.05 12.29
N ILE A 42 8.00 -4.98 11.51
CA ILE A 42 7.16 -3.79 11.42
C ILE A 42 6.30 -3.65 12.68
N ALA A 43 6.38 -2.48 13.31
CA ALA A 43 5.55 -2.10 14.44
C ALA A 43 4.26 -1.43 13.97
N GLY A 44 3.19 -1.50 14.78
CA GLY A 44 1.84 -1.07 14.39
C GLY A 44 1.66 0.43 14.10
N ASN A 45 2.65 1.28 14.41
CA ASN A 45 2.64 2.71 14.15
C ASN A 45 3.56 3.13 12.99
N GLN A 46 4.07 2.20 12.18
CA GLN A 46 4.97 2.54 11.08
C GLN A 46 4.22 2.73 9.77
N ILE A 47 4.69 3.69 8.96
CA ILE A 47 4.16 3.96 7.61
C ILE A 47 5.11 3.32 6.60
N LEU A 48 4.55 2.48 5.73
CA LEU A 48 5.31 1.78 4.69
C LEU A 48 5.12 2.49 3.35
N ASN A 49 6.22 2.84 2.70
CA ASN A 49 6.20 3.38 1.34
C ASN A 49 6.93 2.42 0.41
N PHE A 50 6.22 1.92 -0.60
CA PHE A 50 6.72 0.91 -1.52
C PHE A 50 6.65 1.44 -2.95
N TYR A 51 7.79 1.60 -3.61
CA TYR A 51 7.87 2.33 -4.89
C TYR A 51 9.05 1.86 -5.76
N PRO A 52 8.97 1.96 -7.10
CA PRO A 52 10.09 1.68 -7.98
C PRO A 52 11.09 2.85 -8.02
N GLU A 53 12.38 2.56 -7.97
CA GLU A 53 13.46 3.55 -8.09
C GLU A 53 14.69 2.90 -8.72
N ASN A 54 15.30 3.52 -9.75
CA ASN A 54 16.59 3.07 -10.31
C ASN A 54 16.71 1.54 -10.55
N GLN A 55 15.68 0.92 -11.15
CA GLN A 55 15.61 -0.52 -11.45
C GLN A 55 15.55 -1.45 -10.22
N VAL A 56 15.32 -0.90 -9.03
CA VAL A 56 14.99 -1.64 -7.81
C VAL A 56 13.61 -1.25 -7.31
N ILE A 57 13.07 -2.06 -6.40
CA ILE A 57 11.89 -1.70 -5.64
C ILE A 57 12.34 -1.31 -4.24
N LYS A 58 11.94 -0.11 -3.81
CA LYS A 58 12.24 0.47 -2.51
C LYS A 58 11.10 0.20 -1.55
N LEU A 59 11.46 -0.15 -0.31
CA LEU A 59 10.57 -0.16 0.84
C LEU A 59 11.16 0.75 1.91
N ASP A 60 10.54 1.91 2.09
CA ASP A 60 10.88 2.84 3.15
C ASP A 60 9.88 2.68 4.30
N ILE A 61 10.40 2.54 5.50
CA ILE A 61 9.63 2.42 6.74
C ILE A 61 9.83 3.73 7.51
N HIS A 62 8.74 4.44 7.74
CA HIS A 62 8.73 5.71 8.45
C HIS A 62 8.12 5.53 9.84
N GLU A 63 8.65 6.27 10.81
CA GLU A 63 8.06 6.35 12.15
C GLU A 63 6.89 7.35 12.15
N TYR A 64 5.70 6.94 12.58
CA TYR A 64 4.63 7.89 12.87
C TYR A 64 4.80 8.48 14.28
N PRO A 65 4.62 9.80 14.48
CA PRO A 65 4.16 10.81 13.51
C PRO A 65 5.28 11.63 12.86
N THR A 66 6.55 11.28 13.09
CA THR A 66 7.68 12.12 12.66
C THR A 66 7.96 12.02 11.17
N GLU A 67 7.42 11.00 10.50
CA GLU A 67 7.66 10.67 9.08
C GLU A 67 9.15 10.49 8.75
N GLN A 68 9.99 10.24 9.75
CA GLN A 68 11.40 9.97 9.52
C GLN A 68 11.57 8.53 9.04
N ILE A 69 12.36 8.33 7.97
CA ILE A 69 12.75 6.99 7.52
C ILE A 69 13.63 6.36 8.61
N VAL A 70 13.13 5.32 9.24
CA VAL A 70 13.86 4.52 10.24
C VAL A 70 14.56 3.31 9.60
N ARG A 71 14.06 2.88 8.44
CA ARG A 71 14.66 1.79 7.66
C ARG A 71 14.31 1.95 6.19
N SER A 72 15.26 1.60 5.33
CA SER A 72 15.07 1.59 3.88
C SER A 72 15.68 0.31 3.33
N GLU A 73 14.91 -0.43 2.54
CA GLU A 73 15.33 -1.65 1.87
C GLU A 73 15.20 -1.49 0.35
N ALA A 74 16.03 -2.22 -0.38
CA ALA A 74 15.93 -2.33 -1.83
C ALA A 74 15.82 -3.80 -2.22
N PHE A 75 14.92 -4.10 -3.16
CA PHE A 75 14.65 -5.45 -3.65
C PHE A 75 14.76 -5.49 -5.18
N LYS A 76 15.16 -6.63 -5.73
CA LYS A 76 15.09 -6.88 -7.16
C LYS A 76 13.62 -6.97 -7.60
N PRO A 77 13.23 -6.33 -8.71
CA PRO A 77 11.88 -6.48 -9.24
C PRO A 77 11.66 -7.89 -9.79
N SER A 78 10.44 -8.40 -9.62
CA SER A 78 9.97 -9.60 -10.31
C SER A 78 9.52 -9.26 -11.74
N ARG A 79 9.05 -10.26 -12.48
CA ARG A 79 8.40 -10.07 -13.79
C ARG A 79 7.06 -9.32 -13.70
N ASP A 80 6.45 -9.33 -12.52
CA ASP A 80 5.10 -8.81 -12.26
C ASP A 80 5.14 -7.41 -11.59
N ALA A 81 6.33 -6.86 -11.33
CA ALA A 81 6.51 -5.57 -10.67
C ALA A 81 5.78 -4.42 -11.38
N ASP A 82 5.91 -4.33 -12.70
CA ASP A 82 5.24 -3.27 -13.48
C ASP A 82 3.72 -3.41 -13.42
N ALA A 83 3.20 -4.64 -13.44
CA ALA A 83 1.76 -4.90 -13.33
C ALA A 83 1.24 -4.55 -11.94
N TYR A 84 2.01 -4.85 -10.89
CA TYR A 84 1.68 -4.46 -9.52
C TYR A 84 1.58 -2.93 -9.37
N PHE A 85 2.57 -2.17 -9.83
CA PHE A 85 2.54 -0.72 -9.67
C PHE A 85 1.45 -0.05 -10.53
N LYS A 86 1.15 -0.60 -11.70
CA LYS A 86 0.00 -0.16 -12.50
C LYS A 86 -1.32 -0.39 -11.77
N GLN A 87 -1.48 -1.54 -11.11
CA GLN A 87 -2.65 -1.85 -10.31
C GLN A 87 -2.79 -0.86 -9.13
N GLU A 88 -1.69 -0.55 -8.41
CA GLU A 88 -1.72 0.42 -7.32
C GLU A 88 -2.09 1.83 -7.80
N GLU A 89 -1.60 2.26 -8.97
CA GLU A 89 -1.97 3.55 -9.58
C GLU A 89 -3.45 3.59 -9.97
N GLU A 90 -3.99 2.50 -10.52
CA GLU A 90 -5.41 2.36 -10.85
C GLU A 90 -6.28 2.43 -9.59
N LEU A 91 -5.93 1.69 -8.54
CA LEU A 91 -6.63 1.73 -7.24
C LEU A 91 -6.57 3.10 -6.59
N ALA A 92 -5.43 3.77 -6.61
CA ALA A 92 -5.28 5.13 -6.08
C ALA A 92 -6.16 6.12 -6.86
N THR A 93 -6.22 5.98 -8.19
CA THR A 93 -7.08 6.81 -9.04
C THR A 93 -8.56 6.57 -8.75
N GLU A 94 -8.99 5.32 -8.65
CA GLU A 94 -10.37 4.94 -8.30
C GLU A 94 -10.76 5.48 -6.92
N PHE A 95 -9.88 5.34 -5.93
CA PHE A 95 -10.07 5.90 -4.60
C PHE A 95 -10.26 7.42 -4.67
N LEU A 96 -9.35 8.15 -5.33
CA LEU A 96 -9.46 9.60 -5.46
C LEU A 96 -10.74 10.03 -6.19
N GLN A 97 -11.17 9.30 -7.22
CA GLN A 97 -12.42 9.57 -7.93
C GLN A 97 -13.63 9.38 -7.02
N GLN A 98 -13.67 8.30 -6.23
CA GLN A 98 -14.75 8.02 -5.28
C GLN A 98 -14.92 9.15 -4.24
N TYR A 99 -13.83 9.75 -3.76
CA TYR A 99 -13.88 10.84 -2.77
C TYR A 99 -13.93 12.24 -3.37
N SER A 100 -13.64 12.41 -4.66
CA SER A 100 -13.84 13.69 -5.37
C SER A 100 -15.31 13.99 -5.71
N GLY A 101 -16.21 13.03 -5.49
CA GLY A 101 -17.64 13.12 -5.84
C GLY A 101 -18.59 13.69 -4.76
N GLU A 102 -18.14 13.99 -3.54
CA GLU A 102 -18.99 14.59 -2.50
C GLU A 102 -18.74 16.10 -2.38
N GLY A 103 -19.23 16.84 -3.38
CA GLY A 103 -19.14 18.29 -3.44
C GLY A 103 -20.25 18.97 -4.24
N THR A 104 -21.41 18.33 -4.42
CA THR A 104 -22.61 19.05 -4.88
C THR A 104 -23.43 19.47 -3.67
N VAL A 105 -23.19 20.72 -3.25
CA VAL A 105 -24.10 21.49 -2.42
C VAL A 105 -25.42 21.62 -3.19
N ASN A 106 -26.47 20.98 -2.72
CA ASN A 106 -27.85 21.36 -3.03
C ASN A 106 -28.42 22.11 -1.82
#